data_AF-A0A0C2BQ68-F1
#
_entry.id   AF-A0A0C2BQ68-F1
#
_cell.length_a   1.000
_cell.length_b   1.000
_cell.length_c   1.000
_cell.angle_alpha   90.00
_cell.angle_beta   90.00
_cell.angle_gamma   90.00
#
_symmetry.space_group_name_H-M   'P 1'
#
loop_
_entity.id
_entity.type
_entity.pdbx_description
1 polymer ?
#
loop_
_entity_poly.entity_id
_entity_poly.type
_entity_poly.pdbx_seq_one_letter_code
_entity_poly.pdbx_strand_id
1 'polypeptide(L)'
;MRFYYSKALQKKAYTVLDALEREPDHPKHSKAVADLVSELIEAGMDYYFLRALKLAKVGFIAEQSARLGVSAAVKLISSLSQKYIVDMEKNQLLVIARHIRSCT
;
A
#
# COMPACT_ATOMS: atom_id res chain seq x y z
N MET A 1 -7.49 -6.98 -13.86
CA MET A 1 -6.37 -6.03 -13.76
C MET A 1 -5.58 -6.39 -12.52
N ARG A 2 -4.34 -6.89 -12.67
CA ARG A 2 -3.43 -7.09 -11.54
C ARG A 2 -2.73 -5.77 -11.27
N PHE A 3 -2.79 -5.30 -10.04
CA PHE A 3 -2.27 -4.00 -9.61
C PHE A 3 -0.82 -3.82 -10.12
N TYR A 4 -0.45 -2.68 -10.70
CA TYR A 4 0.93 -2.48 -11.16
C TYR A 4 1.77 -1.94 -10.00
N TYR A 5 2.59 -2.81 -9.42
CA TYR A 5 3.59 -2.47 -8.39
C TYR A 5 4.98 -2.93 -8.86
N SER A 6 6.03 -2.33 -8.30
CA SER A 6 7.41 -2.69 -8.65
C SER A 6 7.71 -4.14 -8.25
N LYS A 7 8.66 -4.81 -8.94
CA LYS A 7 9.11 -6.15 -8.55
C LYS A 7 9.61 -6.21 -7.09
N ALA A 8 10.16 -5.11 -6.59
CA ALA A 8 10.57 -5.00 -5.20
C ALA A 8 9.37 -4.99 -4.24
N LEU A 9 8.34 -4.19 -4.53
CA LEU A 9 7.11 -4.15 -3.74
C LEU A 9 6.33 -5.49 -3.84
N GLN A 10 6.41 -6.17 -4.98
CA GLN A 10 5.87 -7.51 -5.16
C GLN A 10 6.51 -8.50 -4.21
N LYS A 11 7.84 -8.55 -4.23
CA LYS A 11 8.60 -9.43 -3.36
C LYS A 11 8.31 -9.13 -1.90
N LYS A 12 8.24 -7.85 -1.52
CA LYS A 12 7.90 -7.43 -0.16
C LYS A 12 6.49 -7.87 0.24
N ALA A 13 5.50 -7.69 -0.63
CA ALA A 13 4.14 -8.14 -0.39
C ALA A 13 4.11 -9.65 -0.12
N TYR A 14 4.72 -10.47 -0.99
CA TYR A 14 4.80 -11.91 -0.75
C TYR A 14 5.50 -12.26 0.56
N THR A 15 6.65 -11.64 0.86
CA THR A 15 7.37 -11.88 2.12
C THR A 15 6.51 -11.59 3.35
N VAL A 16 5.82 -10.44 3.38
CA VAL A 16 5.00 -10.04 4.53
C VAL A 16 3.79 -10.97 4.68
N LEU A 17 3.12 -11.29 3.57
CA LEU A 17 1.93 -12.14 3.56
C LEU A 17 2.28 -13.60 3.92
N ASP A 18 3.37 -14.14 3.39
CA ASP A 18 3.85 -15.49 3.72
C ASP A 18 4.26 -15.58 5.20
N ALA A 19 4.93 -14.55 5.73
CA ALA A 19 5.32 -14.54 7.13
C ALA A 19 4.10 -14.53 8.06
N LEU A 20 3.10 -13.69 7.75
CA LEU A 20 1.85 -13.64 8.50
C LEU A 20 1.07 -14.95 8.42
N GLU A 21 1.04 -15.64 7.29
CA GLU A 21 0.35 -16.92 7.17
C GLU A 21 1.06 -18.06 7.92
N ARG A 22 2.39 -18.02 8.01
CA ARG A 22 3.21 -19.02 8.70
C ARG A 22 3.19 -18.87 10.21
N GLU A 23 3.28 -17.64 10.71
CA GLU A 23 3.35 -17.36 12.15
C GLU A 23 2.38 -16.23 12.53
N PRO A 24 1.06 -16.45 12.45
CA PRO A 24 0.13 -15.34 12.49
C PRO A 24 0.01 -14.64 13.85
N ASP A 25 0.59 -15.24 14.90
CA ASP A 25 0.60 -14.71 16.27
C ASP A 25 1.81 -13.79 16.55
N HIS A 26 2.73 -13.61 15.59
CA HIS A 26 3.90 -12.75 15.81
C HIS A 26 3.48 -11.27 15.90
N PRO A 27 3.82 -10.55 16.99
CA PRO A 27 3.32 -9.19 17.29
C PRO A 27 3.78 -8.08 16.33
N LYS A 28 4.61 -8.40 15.34
CA LYS A 28 5.13 -7.44 14.35
C LYS A 28 4.35 -7.48 13.03
N HIS A 29 3.47 -8.45 12.83
CA HIS A 29 2.75 -8.59 11.57
C HIS A 29 1.75 -7.46 11.33
N SER A 30 1.02 -7.00 12.35
CA SER A 30 0.04 -5.93 12.21
C SER A 30 0.66 -4.66 11.64
N LYS A 31 1.82 -4.27 12.18
CA LYS A 31 2.61 -3.15 11.66
C LYS A 31 3.12 -3.40 10.24
N ALA A 32 3.68 -4.57 9.98
CA ALA A 32 4.20 -4.91 8.65
C ALA A 32 3.11 -4.89 7.56
N VAL A 33 1.89 -5.33 7.90
CA VAL A 33 0.72 -5.26 6.99
C VAL A 33 0.27 -3.81 6.80
N ALA A 34 0.21 -3.01 7.87
CA ALA A 34 -0.16 -1.60 7.77
C ALA A 34 0.83 -0.78 6.91
N ASP A 35 2.12 -1.06 7.05
CA ASP A 35 3.19 -0.47 6.24
C ASP A 35 3.07 -0.93 4.77
N LEU A 36 2.84 -2.24 4.54
CA LEU A 36 2.63 -2.79 3.20
C LEU A 36 1.42 -2.13 2.49
N VAL A 37 0.29 -1.99 3.18
CA VAL A 37 -0.91 -1.33 2.62
C VAL A 37 -0.60 0.11 2.23
N SER A 38 0.14 0.84 3.07
CA SER A 38 0.56 2.21 2.76
C SER A 38 1.40 2.29 1.48
N GLU A 39 2.37 1.40 1.33
CA GLU A 39 3.25 1.35 0.14
C GLU A 39 2.50 0.95 -1.12
N LEU A 40 1.53 0.03 -1.02
CA LEU A 40 0.66 -0.34 -2.15
C LEU A 40 -0.18 0.85 -2.62
N ILE A 41 -0.71 1.65 -1.70
CA ILE A 41 -1.53 2.82 -2.01
C ILE A 41 -0.68 3.91 -2.67
N GLU A 42 0.52 4.18 -2.14
CA GLU A 42 1.46 5.12 -2.75
C GLU A 42 1.82 4.70 -4.18
N ALA A 43 2.17 3.42 -4.38
CA ALA A 43 2.47 2.89 -5.71
C ALA A 43 1.26 2.99 -6.66
N GLY A 44 0.05 2.74 -6.16
CA GLY A 44 -1.18 2.90 -6.92
C GLY A 44 -1.42 4.35 -7.36
N MET A 45 -1.23 5.31 -6.46
CA MET A 45 -1.37 6.74 -6.76
C MET A 45 -0.30 7.23 -7.75
N ASP A 46 0.94 6.76 -7.64
CA ASP A 46 1.97 7.10 -8.62
C ASP A 46 1.60 6.55 -10.01
N TYR A 47 1.18 5.29 -10.09
CA TYR A 47 0.89 4.62 -11.36
C TYR A 47 -0.37 5.15 -12.04
N TYR A 48 -1.49 5.23 -11.33
CA TYR A 48 -2.78 5.56 -11.92
C TYR A 48 -3.02 7.07 -12.04
N PHE A 49 -2.39 7.89 -11.18
CA PHE A 49 -2.63 9.33 -11.17
C PHE A 49 -1.41 10.12 -11.66
N LEU A 50 -0.27 10.06 -10.96
CA LEU A 50 0.88 10.92 -11.27
C LEU A 50 1.49 10.62 -12.65
N ARG A 51 1.61 9.34 -13.00
CA ARG A 51 2.08 8.93 -14.33
C ARG A 51 1.10 9.33 -15.42
N ALA A 52 -0.21 9.27 -15.17
CA ALA A 52 -1.23 9.70 -16.12
C ALA A 52 -1.14 11.21 -16.38
N LEU A 53 -0.95 12.03 -15.33
CA LEU A 53 -0.72 13.47 -15.48
C LEU A 53 0.53 13.77 -16.31
N LYS A 54 1.62 13.04 -16.07
CA LYS A 54 2.86 13.18 -16.86
C LYS A 54 2.64 12.83 -18.34
N LEU A 55 1.90 11.78 -18.63
CA LEU A 55 1.57 11.38 -20.00
C LEU A 55 0.65 12.41 -20.69
N ALA A 56 -0.27 13.00 -19.94
CA ALA A 56 -1.15 14.08 -20.41
C ALA A 56 -0.43 15.43 -20.57
N LYS A 57 0.85 15.54 -20.18
CA LYS A 57 1.67 16.77 -20.29
C LYS A 57 1.01 17.98 -19.64
N VAL A 58 0.41 17.81 -18.47
CA VAL A 58 -0.31 18.89 -17.73
C VAL A 58 0.58 20.05 -17.29
N GLY A 59 1.91 19.92 -17.45
CA GLY A 59 2.88 20.95 -17.15
C GLY A 59 3.50 20.79 -15.76
N PHE A 60 4.73 21.29 -15.61
CA PHE A 60 5.56 21.03 -14.43
C PHE A 60 4.91 21.51 -13.12
N ILE A 61 4.30 22.70 -13.11
CA ILE A 61 3.66 23.24 -11.89
C ILE A 61 2.49 22.37 -11.45
N ALA A 62 1.61 21.99 -12.39
CA ALA A 62 0.48 21.10 -12.09
C ALA A 62 0.94 19.72 -11.61
N GLU A 63 1.99 19.15 -12.20
CA GLU A 63 2.59 17.89 -11.72
C GLU A 63 3.12 18.01 -10.29
N GLN A 64 3.83 19.10 -9.95
CA GLN A 64 4.36 19.30 -8.60
C GLN A 64 3.25 19.51 -7.57
N SER A 65 2.25 20.33 -7.89
CA SER A 65 1.07 20.51 -7.04
C SER A 65 0.33 19.18 -6.80
N ALA A 66 0.16 18.36 -7.84
CA ALA A 66 -0.43 17.04 -7.74
C ALA A 66 0.40 16.10 -6.85
N ARG A 67 1.73 16.08 -6.99
CA ARG A 67 2.63 15.29 -6.13
C ARG A 67 2.49 15.64 -4.66
N LEU A 68 2.41 16.93 -4.34
CA LEU A 68 2.21 17.40 -2.97
C LEU A 68 0.85 16.95 -2.42
N GLY A 69 -0.22 17.11 -3.19
CA GLY A 69 -1.56 16.65 -2.82
C GLY A 69 -1.63 15.14 -2.59
N VAL A 70 -1.03 14.35 -3.49
CA VAL A 70 -0.92 12.90 -3.33
C VAL A 70 -0.13 12.54 -2.07
N SER A 71 1.00 13.20 -1.81
CA SER A 71 1.81 12.95 -0.61
C SER A 71 1.01 13.20 0.67
N ALA A 72 0.18 14.25 0.70
CA ALA A 72 -0.69 14.53 1.83
C ALA A 72 -1.78 13.45 1.98
N ALA A 73 -2.43 13.05 0.89
CA ALA A 73 -3.45 12.00 0.90
C ALA A 73 -2.88 10.65 1.35
N VAL A 74 -1.71 10.26 0.84
CA VAL A 74 -1.01 9.03 1.25
C VAL A 74 -0.73 9.05 2.75
N LYS A 75 -0.22 10.16 3.31
CA LYS A 75 0.01 10.27 4.76
C LYS A 75 -1.25 10.08 5.60
N LEU A 76 -2.37 10.66 5.17
CA LEU A 76 -3.66 10.49 5.85
C LEU A 76 -4.10 9.02 5.82
N ILE A 77 -3.99 8.38 4.66
CA ILE A 77 -4.36 6.96 4.49
C ILE A 77 -3.42 6.05 5.28
N SER A 78 -2.12 6.34 5.33
CA SER A 78 -1.16 5.62 6.17
C SER A 78 -1.51 5.74 7.65
N SER A 79 -1.91 6.93 8.10
CA SER A 79 -2.34 7.14 9.49
C SER A 79 -3.58 6.32 9.83
N LEU A 80 -4.55 6.24 8.91
CA LEU A 80 -5.72 5.37 9.06
C LEU A 80 -5.33 3.89 9.06
N SER A 81 -4.42 3.49 8.17
CA SER A 81 -3.91 2.12 8.09
C SER A 81 -3.23 1.71 9.40
N GLN A 82 -2.38 2.57 9.96
CA GLN A 82 -1.78 2.31 11.28
C GLN A 82 -2.86 2.22 12.36
N LYS A 83 -3.80 3.16 12.41
CA LYS A 83 -4.85 3.18 13.44
C LYS A 83 -5.74 1.93 13.42
N TYR A 84 -6.12 1.44 12.24
CA TYR A 84 -7.06 0.33 12.14
C TYR A 84 -6.40 -1.04 12.04
N ILE A 85 -5.28 -1.15 11.32
CA ILE A 85 -4.66 -2.46 11.03
C ILE A 85 -3.72 -2.89 12.16
N VAL A 86 -3.06 -1.95 12.86
CA VAL A 86 -2.12 -2.33 13.93
C VAL A 86 -2.84 -3.00 15.10
N ASP A 87 -4.05 -2.56 15.41
CA ASP A 87 -4.86 -3.07 16.51
C ASP A 87 -5.71 -4.30 16.12
N MET A 88 -5.60 -4.80 14.89
CA MET A 88 -6.35 -5.98 14.44
C MET A 88 -5.85 -7.26 15.09
N GLU A 89 -6.79 -8.12 15.46
CA GLU A 89 -6.49 -9.48 15.85
C GLU A 89 -6.09 -10.33 14.62
N LYS A 90 -5.40 -11.43 14.90
CA LYS A 90 -4.87 -12.37 13.89
C LYS A 90 -5.86 -12.75 12.79
N ASN A 91 -7.10 -13.10 13.14
CA ASN A 91 -8.08 -13.53 12.15
C ASN A 91 -8.45 -12.39 11.18
N GLN A 92 -8.53 -11.16 11.69
CA GLN A 92 -8.80 -9.97 10.88
C GLN A 92 -7.61 -9.64 9.97
N LEU A 93 -6.37 -9.76 10.48
CA LEU A 93 -5.15 -9.59 9.66
C LEU A 93 -5.07 -10.60 8.51
N LEU A 94 -5.43 -11.87 8.77
CA LEU A 94 -5.46 -12.91 7.74
C LEU A 94 -6.51 -12.63 6.65
N VAL A 95 -7.65 -12.03 7.01
CA VAL A 95 -8.65 -11.59 6.02
C VAL A 95 -8.07 -10.52 5.11
N ILE A 96 -7.41 -9.50 5.67
CA ILE A 96 -6.74 -8.46 4.87
C ILE A 96 -5.64 -9.07 4.00
N ALA A 97 -4.83 -9.97 4.54
CA ALA A 97 -3.73 -10.60 3.82
C ALA A 97 -4.22 -11.38 2.59
N ARG A 98 -5.27 -12.19 2.75
CA ARG A 98 -5.89 -12.93 1.65
C ARG A 98 -6.50 -11.98 0.61
N HIS A 99 -7.13 -10.90 1.05
CA HIS A 99 -7.66 -9.90 0.13
C HIS A 99 -6.54 -9.25 -0.70
N ILE A 100 -5.47 -8.76 -0.06
CA ILE A 100 -4.31 -8.18 -0.76
C ILE A 100 -3.73 -9.19 -1.75
N ARG A 101 -3.58 -10.45 -1.35
CA ARG A 101 -3.08 -11.52 -2.22
C ARG A 101 -3.95 -11.78 -3.44
N SER A 102 -5.27 -11.61 -3.33
CA SER A 102 -6.18 -11.77 -4.48
C SER A 102 -6.07 -10.63 -5.51
N CYS A 103 -5.54 -9.47 -5.10
CA CYS A 103 -5.35 -8.30 -5.95
C CYS A 103 -3.99 -8.28 -6.66
N THR A 104 -3.03 -9.07 -6.17
CA THR A 104 -1.68 -9.30 -6.72
C THR A 104 -1.64 -10.48 -7.69
#